data_AF-A0A7J3JPT9-F1
#
_entry.id   AF-A0A7J3JPT9-F1
#
_cell.length_a   1.000
_cell.length_b   1.000
_cell.length_c   1.000
_cell.angle_alpha   90.00
_cell.angle_beta   90.00
_cell.angle_gamma   90.00
#
_symmetry.space_group_name_H-M   'P 1'
#
loop_
_entity.id
_entity.type
_entity.pdbx_description
1 polymer ?
#
loop_
_entity_poly.entity_id
_entity_poly.type
_entity_poly.pdbx_seq_one_letter_code
_entity_poly.pdbx_strand_id
1 'polypeptide(L)'
;MLLELPRLKKTRMRYVSSTHKVGEKHQDFYTVSAKSEYTIAEIEGPGMIVSLWMTIGSRDKNILRRAILRIYWDGETSPSVEVPVGDFFGSAGNMGEYTHLGQNIPIGLGKYIHFWSLPIGSTSGGYYTYFPMPFNRALIKLANMSDIDIDLLYYMIGYTTTEDTDNMARFHAIWRREKYTKLGEPYTILIARGRGHYVGTLLAMEGHEKHKVFGGLGFLEGNMEIISDGELAYGSTGTEDYFLSGWYFIKGTFNAPFHGLLIKDSENFKIVAYRFHIPDPIPFEKELIVRIHHGEWDEVLADYSSVAYWYQLEPHYEFVRVDLQNL
;
A
#
# COMPACT_ATOMS: atom_id res chain seq x y z
N MET A 1 -12.33 17.94 -8.61
CA MET A 1 -12.54 17.79 -7.15
C MET A 1 -12.92 19.10 -6.46
N LEU A 2 -12.06 20.13 -6.46
CA LEU A 2 -12.34 21.39 -5.72
C LEU A 2 -13.62 22.10 -6.17
N LEU A 3 -13.93 22.10 -7.47
CA LEU A 3 -15.17 22.68 -8.02
C LEU A 3 -16.45 21.95 -7.58
N GLU A 4 -16.34 20.70 -7.10
CA GLU A 4 -17.48 19.95 -6.56
C GLU A 4 -17.75 20.26 -5.09
N LEU A 5 -16.78 20.81 -4.33
CA LEU A 5 -16.92 21.08 -2.90
C LEU A 5 -18.13 21.95 -2.52
N PRO A 6 -18.44 23.07 -3.22
CA PRO A 6 -19.58 23.92 -2.85
C PRO A 6 -20.94 23.34 -3.27
N ARG A 7 -20.99 22.23 -4.01
CA ARG A 7 -22.25 21.62 -4.43
C ARG A 7 -22.88 20.81 -3.29
N LEU A 8 -24.19 20.96 -3.11
CA LEU A 8 -24.98 20.15 -2.18
C LEU A 8 -24.81 18.66 -2.47
N LYS A 9 -24.59 17.85 -1.42
CA LYS A 9 -24.38 16.41 -1.53
C LYS A 9 -25.71 15.68 -1.32
N LYS A 10 -26.02 14.73 -2.22
CA LYS A 10 -27.19 13.86 -2.10
C LYS A 10 -26.94 12.64 -1.22
N THR A 11 -25.67 12.32 -0.99
CA THR A 11 -25.22 11.17 -0.19
C THR A 11 -25.16 11.51 1.30
N ARG A 12 -25.32 10.50 2.16
CA ARG A 12 -25.10 10.63 3.61
C ARG A 12 -23.75 10.04 3.99
N MET A 13 -22.98 10.78 4.78
CA MET A 13 -21.78 10.26 5.43
C MET A 13 -22.19 9.33 6.57
N ARG A 14 -21.54 8.18 6.64
CA ARG A 14 -21.60 7.21 7.73
C ARG A 14 -20.18 6.88 8.14
N TYR A 15 -20.04 6.24 9.29
CA TYR A 15 -18.73 5.79 9.75
C TYR A 15 -18.81 4.51 10.57
N VAL A 16 -17.69 3.80 10.61
CA VAL A 16 -17.40 2.72 11.56
C VAL A 16 -16.10 3.11 12.27
N SER A 17 -16.05 3.02 13.59
CA SER A 17 -14.83 3.30 14.35
C SER A 17 -14.59 2.27 15.45
N SER A 18 -13.38 2.26 15.99
CA SER A 18 -13.00 1.42 17.12
C SER A 18 -13.59 1.89 18.47
N THR A 19 -14.32 3.00 18.48
CA THR A 19 -14.97 3.54 19.69
C THR A 19 -16.14 2.65 20.11
N HIS A 20 -16.10 2.18 21.34
CA HIS A 20 -17.13 1.34 21.95
C HIS A 20 -17.23 1.60 23.48
N LYS A 21 -18.13 0.87 24.14
CA LYS A 21 -18.30 0.91 25.60
C LYS A 21 -17.91 -0.42 26.22
N VAL A 22 -17.19 -0.36 27.34
CA VAL A 22 -16.96 -1.50 28.23
C VAL A 22 -17.54 -1.14 29.59
N GLY A 23 -18.73 -1.68 29.89
CA GLY A 23 -19.57 -1.18 30.97
C GLY A 23 -19.99 0.27 30.71
N GLU A 24 -19.71 1.16 31.66
CA GLU A 24 -20.01 2.60 31.53
C GLU A 24 -18.86 3.43 30.94
N LYS A 25 -17.67 2.83 30.76
CA LYS A 25 -16.48 3.54 30.27
C LYS A 25 -16.39 3.48 28.75
N HIS A 26 -15.86 4.54 28.16
CA HIS A 26 -15.46 4.56 26.76
C HIS A 26 -14.12 3.84 26.58
N GLN A 27 -14.05 3.01 25.54
CA GLN A 27 -12.82 2.46 25.00
C GLN A 27 -12.80 2.72 23.50
N ASP A 28 -11.62 2.83 22.93
CA ASP A 28 -11.40 3.29 21.56
C ASP A 28 -10.43 2.42 20.77
N PHE A 29 -10.01 1.28 21.32
CA PHE A 29 -9.14 0.31 20.66
C PHE A 29 -9.59 -1.12 20.91
N TYR A 30 -9.19 -2.01 20.00
CA TYR A 30 -9.29 -3.45 20.19
C TYR A 30 -7.90 -4.08 20.28
N THR A 31 -7.81 -5.25 20.91
CA THR A 31 -6.63 -6.12 20.87
C THR A 31 -6.85 -7.19 19.79
N VAL A 32 -5.84 -7.47 18.97
CA VAL A 32 -5.90 -8.57 17.99
C VAL A 32 -4.89 -9.63 18.41
N SER A 33 -5.40 -10.79 18.81
CA SER A 33 -4.56 -11.88 19.31
C SER A 33 -3.52 -12.33 18.29
N ALA A 34 -2.38 -12.81 18.78
CA ALA A 34 -1.36 -13.46 17.95
C ALA A 34 -1.97 -14.52 17.02
N LYS A 35 -1.51 -14.57 15.77
CA LYS A 35 -1.95 -15.54 14.75
C LYS A 35 -3.47 -15.59 14.51
N SER A 36 -4.16 -14.47 14.71
CA SER A 36 -5.62 -14.38 14.55
C SER A 36 -6.02 -13.28 13.57
N GLU A 37 -7.30 -13.26 13.19
CA GLU A 37 -7.88 -12.24 12.33
C GLU A 37 -9.00 -11.51 13.07
N TYR A 38 -9.03 -10.18 12.93
CA TYR A 38 -10.05 -9.32 13.50
C TYR A 38 -10.87 -8.68 12.38
N THR A 39 -12.20 -8.71 12.49
CA THR A 39 -13.09 -8.03 11.54
C THR A 39 -13.24 -6.58 11.96
N ILE A 40 -12.65 -5.68 11.17
CA ILE A 40 -12.71 -4.23 11.39
C ILE A 40 -14.12 -3.69 11.07
N ALA A 41 -14.68 -4.11 9.94
CA ALA A 41 -15.99 -3.67 9.49
C ALA A 41 -16.64 -4.71 8.56
N GLU A 42 -17.95 -4.81 8.67
CA GLU A 42 -18.84 -5.46 7.70
C GLU A 42 -19.93 -4.45 7.34
N ILE A 43 -20.00 -4.06 6.07
CA ILE A 43 -20.88 -3.00 5.58
C ILE A 43 -21.71 -3.54 4.43
N GLU A 44 -23.03 -3.45 4.58
CA GLU A 44 -24.00 -3.87 3.58
C GLU A 44 -24.53 -2.68 2.77
N GLY A 45 -24.80 -2.95 1.49
CA GLY A 45 -25.45 -2.02 0.56
C GLY A 45 -24.47 -1.17 -0.26
N PRO A 46 -24.96 -0.58 -1.35
CA PRO A 46 -24.15 0.23 -2.25
C PRO A 46 -23.59 1.47 -1.54
N GLY A 47 -22.28 1.61 -1.60
CA GLY A 47 -21.56 2.67 -0.92
C GLY A 47 -20.16 2.89 -1.49
N MET A 48 -19.48 3.87 -0.90
CA MET A 48 -18.10 4.18 -1.23
C MET A 48 -17.37 4.57 0.05
N ILE A 49 -16.31 3.84 0.41
CA ILE A 49 -15.38 4.28 1.43
C ILE A 49 -14.63 5.48 0.86
N VAL A 50 -14.62 6.57 1.62
CA VAL A 50 -14.00 7.85 1.22
C VAL A 50 -12.84 8.26 2.12
N SER A 51 -12.75 7.64 3.30
CA SER A 51 -11.61 7.77 4.18
C SER A 51 -11.44 6.53 5.04
N LEU A 52 -10.21 6.10 5.23
CA LEU A 52 -9.83 5.10 6.22
C LEU A 52 -8.61 5.63 6.97
N TRP A 53 -8.70 5.62 8.29
CA TRP A 53 -7.60 5.89 9.19
C TRP A 53 -7.43 4.73 10.18
N MET A 54 -6.20 4.41 10.54
CA MET A 54 -5.90 3.47 11.63
C MET A 54 -4.58 3.78 12.32
N THR A 55 -4.40 3.23 13.52
CA THR A 55 -3.08 3.12 14.17
C THR A 55 -2.94 1.76 14.86
N ILE A 56 -1.69 1.29 14.96
CA ILE A 56 -1.34 -0.01 15.50
C ILE A 56 -0.25 0.21 16.55
N GLY A 57 -0.57 -0.13 17.80
CA GLY A 57 0.39 -0.26 18.89
C GLY A 57 0.68 -1.73 19.16
N SER A 58 1.95 -2.13 19.10
CA SER A 58 2.37 -3.47 19.51
C SER A 58 3.76 -3.45 20.14
N ARG A 59 4.05 -4.46 20.96
CA ARG A 59 5.41 -4.83 21.37
C ARG A 59 6.27 -5.34 20.21
N ASP A 60 5.67 -5.81 19.11
CA ASP A 60 6.40 -6.24 17.93
C ASP A 60 6.86 -5.02 17.12
N LYS A 61 8.17 -4.77 17.11
CA LYS A 61 8.77 -3.64 16.35
C LYS A 61 8.51 -3.73 14.85
N ASN A 62 8.22 -4.92 14.33
CA ASN A 62 7.98 -5.19 12.92
C ASN A 62 6.48 -5.39 12.64
N ILE A 63 5.60 -4.98 13.55
CA ILE A 63 4.16 -5.25 13.44
C ILE A 63 3.56 -4.72 12.14
N LEU A 64 4.04 -3.59 11.61
CA LEU A 64 3.49 -3.01 10.38
C LEU A 64 3.74 -3.88 9.15
N ARG A 65 4.77 -4.73 9.17
CA ARG A 65 4.99 -5.75 8.14
C ARG A 65 4.17 -7.02 8.40
N ARG A 66 3.77 -7.27 9.65
CA ARG A 66 3.10 -8.52 10.08
C ARG A 66 1.60 -8.38 10.31
N ALA A 67 1.07 -7.16 10.33
CA ALA A 67 -0.35 -6.87 10.34
C ALA A 67 -0.81 -6.73 8.88
N ILE A 68 -1.66 -7.65 8.43
CA ILE A 68 -2.10 -7.74 7.04
C ILE A 68 -3.52 -7.18 6.93
N LEU A 69 -3.68 -6.10 6.18
CA LEU A 69 -4.99 -5.56 5.83
C LEU A 69 -5.58 -6.42 4.70
N ARG A 70 -6.80 -6.90 4.93
CA ARG A 70 -7.59 -7.64 3.94
C ARG A 70 -8.91 -6.94 3.69
N ILE A 71 -9.25 -6.72 2.43
CA ILE A 71 -10.56 -6.19 2.05
C ILE A 71 -11.18 -7.05 0.96
N TYR A 72 -12.43 -7.43 1.18
CA TYR A 72 -13.25 -8.22 0.27
C TYR A 72 -14.44 -7.37 -0.15
N TRP A 73 -14.71 -7.35 -1.45
CA TRP A 73 -15.86 -6.65 -2.01
C TRP A 73 -16.95 -7.64 -2.38
N ASP A 74 -18.21 -7.21 -2.28
CA ASP A 74 -19.37 -7.81 -2.96
C ASP A 74 -19.61 -9.31 -2.68
N GLY A 75 -19.11 -9.80 -1.54
CA GLY A 75 -19.25 -11.20 -1.12
C GLY A 75 -18.18 -12.15 -1.65
N GLU A 76 -17.10 -11.63 -2.22
CA GLU A 76 -15.99 -12.43 -2.73
C GLU A 76 -15.26 -13.20 -1.63
N THR A 77 -14.72 -14.35 -2.03
CA THR A 77 -13.94 -15.23 -1.14
C THR A 77 -12.44 -14.93 -1.17
N SER A 78 -11.95 -14.33 -2.25
CA SER A 78 -10.58 -13.82 -2.37
C SER A 78 -10.55 -12.32 -2.07
N PRO A 79 -9.54 -11.81 -1.35
CA PRO A 79 -9.44 -10.40 -1.03
C PRO A 79 -8.92 -9.60 -2.24
N SER A 80 -9.65 -8.56 -2.64
CA SER A 80 -9.20 -7.58 -3.65
C SER A 80 -8.08 -6.68 -3.11
N VAL A 81 -7.97 -6.54 -1.78
CA VAL A 81 -6.84 -5.90 -1.09
C VAL A 81 -6.21 -6.89 -0.13
N GLU A 82 -4.93 -7.21 -0.29
CA GLU A 82 -4.15 -8.00 0.68
C GLU A 82 -2.70 -7.51 0.76
N VAL A 83 -2.39 -6.79 1.84
CA VAL A 83 -1.16 -6.01 1.98
C VAL A 83 -0.72 -5.90 3.44
N PRO A 84 0.58 -5.90 3.75
CA PRO A 84 1.04 -5.41 5.05
C PRO A 84 0.63 -3.95 5.24
N VAL A 85 0.17 -3.60 6.44
CA VAL A 85 -0.28 -2.23 6.76
C VAL A 85 0.83 -1.21 6.50
N GLY A 86 2.07 -1.50 6.91
CA GLY A 86 3.21 -0.61 6.70
C GLY A 86 3.43 -0.32 5.22
N ASP A 87 3.47 -1.36 4.40
CA ASP A 87 3.70 -1.24 2.95
C ASP A 87 2.58 -0.48 2.23
N PHE A 88 1.32 -0.70 2.62
CA PHE A 88 0.21 0.03 2.04
C PHE A 88 0.28 1.54 2.34
N PHE A 89 0.80 1.91 3.50
CA PHE A 89 0.88 3.30 3.99
C PHE A 89 2.31 3.84 4.05
N GLY A 90 3.15 3.57 3.06
CA GLY A 90 4.45 4.26 2.94
C GLY A 90 5.62 3.64 3.70
N SER A 91 5.36 2.88 4.76
CA SER A 91 6.38 2.28 5.66
C SER A 91 6.83 0.90 5.17
N ALA A 92 7.06 0.79 3.86
CA ALA A 92 7.47 -0.46 3.23
C ALA A 92 8.89 -0.87 3.61
N GLY A 93 9.24 -2.12 3.32
CA GLY A 93 10.55 -2.63 3.69
C GLY A 93 10.69 -2.96 5.18
N ASN A 94 9.65 -2.73 6.00
CA ASN A 94 9.78 -2.59 7.46
C ASN A 94 10.88 -1.56 7.82
N MET A 95 10.97 -0.52 6.99
CA MET A 95 11.91 0.57 7.12
C MET A 95 11.23 1.76 7.79
N GLY A 96 12.03 2.62 8.42
CA GLY A 96 11.56 3.73 9.23
C GLY A 96 11.93 3.58 10.70
N GLU A 97 11.33 4.42 11.53
CA GLU A 97 11.71 4.57 12.93
C GLU A 97 10.73 3.85 13.84
N TYR A 98 11.28 3.08 14.78
CA TYR A 98 10.48 2.54 15.86
C TYR A 98 10.27 3.61 16.94
N THR A 99 9.02 4.02 17.14
CA THR A 99 8.67 5.00 18.19
C THR A 99 8.01 4.29 19.37
N HIS A 100 8.61 4.43 20.56
CA HIS A 100 7.99 4.03 21.82
C HIS A 100 6.85 5.00 22.18
N LEU A 101 5.74 4.48 22.71
CA LEU A 101 4.61 5.32 23.17
C LEU A 101 4.90 6.08 24.49
N GLY A 102 6.03 5.78 25.14
CA GLY A 102 6.51 6.46 26.33
C GLY A 102 7.73 5.75 26.91
N GLN A 103 8.51 6.44 27.75
CA GLN A 103 9.78 5.92 28.28
C GLN A 103 9.65 4.60 29.06
N ASN A 104 8.46 4.29 29.58
CA ASN A 104 8.17 3.06 30.33
C ASN A 104 6.97 2.27 29.77
N ILE A 105 6.59 2.51 28.51
CA ILE A 105 5.51 1.76 27.85
C ILE A 105 6.16 0.73 26.93
N PRO A 106 5.96 -0.59 27.14
CA PRO A 106 6.59 -1.63 26.33
C PRO A 106 6.00 -1.72 24.89
N ILE A 107 5.08 -0.82 24.53
CA ILE A 107 4.37 -0.77 23.25
C ILE A 107 4.94 0.37 22.40
N GLY A 108 5.07 0.14 21.10
CA GLY A 108 5.43 1.16 20.11
C GLY A 108 4.58 1.08 18.85
N LEU A 109 4.83 2.01 17.93
CA LEU A 109 4.07 2.19 16.69
C LEU A 109 4.55 1.32 15.51
N GLY A 110 5.47 0.37 15.77
CA GLY A 110 6.25 -0.28 14.73
C GLY A 110 7.23 0.70 14.04
N LYS A 111 7.95 0.22 13.04
CA LYS A 111 8.83 1.07 12.21
C LYS A 111 8.02 1.77 11.14
N TYR A 112 7.77 3.07 11.30
CA TYR A 112 7.02 3.86 10.33
C TYR A 112 7.84 5.00 9.75
N ILE A 113 7.37 5.52 8.62
CA ILE A 113 7.92 6.72 7.97
C ILE A 113 6.89 7.84 8.06
N HIS A 114 7.35 9.02 8.45
CA HIS A 114 6.50 10.22 8.49
C HIS A 114 6.45 10.86 7.10
N PHE A 115 5.30 10.78 6.42
CA PHE A 115 5.11 11.40 5.11
C PHE A 115 3.63 11.65 4.82
N TRP A 116 3.40 12.46 3.79
CA TRP A 116 2.07 12.70 3.27
C TRP A 116 2.10 12.70 1.75
N SER A 117 1.03 12.19 1.16
CA SER A 117 0.69 12.34 -0.26
C SER A 117 -0.82 12.62 -0.36
N LEU A 118 -1.36 12.74 -1.57
CA LEU A 118 -2.79 12.91 -1.75
C LEU A 118 -3.59 11.65 -1.34
N PRO A 119 -3.32 10.44 -1.88
CA PRO A 119 -4.15 9.28 -1.59
C PRO A 119 -3.79 8.60 -0.27
N ILE A 120 -2.55 8.62 0.19
CA ILE A 120 -2.12 7.93 1.42
C ILE A 120 -1.13 8.77 2.24
N GLY A 121 -0.97 8.43 3.52
CA GLY A 121 0.09 9.00 4.34
C GLY A 121 0.21 8.35 5.71
N SER A 122 1.26 8.73 6.41
CA SER A 122 1.58 8.26 7.75
C SER A 122 2.15 9.41 8.56
N THR A 123 1.47 9.79 9.64
CA THR A 123 1.87 10.89 10.51
C THR A 123 1.75 10.49 11.96
N SER A 124 2.85 10.54 12.72
CA SER A 124 2.93 10.14 14.13
C SER A 124 2.32 8.75 14.41
N GLY A 125 2.58 7.78 13.51
CA GLY A 125 2.03 6.42 13.54
C GLY A 125 0.52 6.30 13.31
N GLY A 126 -0.13 7.36 12.85
CA GLY A 126 -1.48 7.31 12.27
C GLY A 126 -1.39 7.15 10.75
N TYR A 127 -2.06 6.15 10.22
CA TYR A 127 -2.04 5.76 8.82
C TYR A 127 -3.37 6.11 8.16
N TYR A 128 -3.36 6.81 7.02
CA TYR A 128 -4.59 7.20 6.34
C TYR A 128 -4.56 6.90 4.84
N THR A 129 -5.74 6.64 4.29
CA THR A 129 -6.00 6.61 2.85
C THR A 129 -7.29 7.34 2.50
N TYR A 130 -7.26 8.00 1.35
CA TYR A 130 -8.37 8.67 0.69
C TYR A 130 -8.68 8.05 -0.69
N PHE A 131 -8.12 6.88 -1.01
CA PHE A 131 -8.57 6.14 -2.17
C PHE A 131 -10.08 5.86 -2.05
N PRO A 132 -10.90 6.28 -3.03
CA PRO A 132 -12.30 5.92 -3.04
C PRO A 132 -12.46 4.41 -3.23
N MET A 133 -13.24 3.73 -2.39
CA MET A 133 -13.45 2.27 -2.54
C MET A 133 -14.95 2.00 -2.67
N PRO A 134 -15.49 1.95 -3.91
CA PRO A 134 -16.87 1.58 -4.17
C PRO A 134 -17.14 0.14 -3.76
N PHE A 135 -18.35 -0.16 -3.27
CA PHE A 135 -18.78 -1.50 -2.88
C PHE A 135 -20.31 -1.62 -2.90
N ASN A 136 -20.82 -2.84 -3.10
CA ASN A 136 -22.17 -3.28 -2.73
C ASN A 136 -22.17 -4.03 -1.39
N ARG A 137 -21.04 -4.65 -1.04
CA ARG A 137 -20.73 -5.17 0.31
C ARG A 137 -19.24 -5.00 0.57
N ALA A 138 -18.88 -4.61 1.79
CA ALA A 138 -17.47 -4.49 2.19
C ALA A 138 -17.20 -5.30 3.46
N LEU A 139 -16.22 -6.19 3.40
CA LEU A 139 -15.68 -6.91 4.56
C LEU A 139 -14.20 -6.54 4.73
N ILE A 140 -13.89 -5.80 5.80
CA ILE A 140 -12.54 -5.32 6.10
C ILE A 140 -12.03 -6.06 7.31
N LYS A 141 -10.83 -6.62 7.19
CA LYS A 141 -10.20 -7.42 8.23
C LYS A 141 -8.73 -7.07 8.41
N LEU A 142 -8.22 -7.34 9.61
CA LEU A 142 -6.80 -7.28 9.94
C LEU A 142 -6.34 -8.63 10.45
N ALA A 143 -5.37 -9.24 9.78
CA ALA A 143 -4.74 -10.46 10.26
C ALA A 143 -3.42 -10.14 10.97
N ASN A 144 -3.28 -10.60 12.20
CA ASN A 144 -2.05 -10.51 12.98
C ASN A 144 -1.19 -11.75 12.72
N MET A 145 -0.14 -11.58 11.92
CA MET A 145 0.82 -12.65 11.62
C MET A 145 1.93 -12.76 12.68
N SER A 146 1.98 -11.87 13.67
CA SER A 146 2.98 -11.92 14.75
C SER A 146 2.71 -13.07 15.73
N ASP A 147 3.75 -13.44 16.48
CA ASP A 147 3.67 -14.38 17.60
C ASP A 147 3.17 -13.73 18.90
N ILE A 148 2.95 -12.40 18.86
CA ILE A 148 2.41 -11.62 19.98
C ILE A 148 1.24 -10.76 19.51
N ASP A 149 0.46 -10.27 20.48
CA ASP A 149 -0.74 -9.50 20.20
C ASP A 149 -0.42 -8.14 19.57
N ILE A 150 -1.34 -7.67 18.74
CA ILE A 150 -1.51 -6.24 18.51
C ILE A 150 -2.23 -5.71 19.74
N ASP A 151 -1.48 -5.01 20.59
CA ASP A 151 -1.97 -4.55 21.88
C ASP A 151 -3.06 -3.47 21.68
N LEU A 152 -2.88 -2.58 20.71
CA LEU A 152 -3.79 -1.46 20.43
C LEU A 152 -4.09 -1.31 18.93
N LEU A 153 -5.31 -1.63 18.50
CA LEU A 153 -5.82 -1.35 17.16
C LEU A 153 -6.91 -0.26 17.24
N TYR A 154 -6.63 0.89 16.64
CA TYR A 154 -7.61 1.97 16.46
C TYR A 154 -7.94 2.13 14.98
N TYR A 155 -9.18 2.47 14.66
CA TYR A 155 -9.59 2.76 13.29
C TYR A 155 -10.79 3.69 13.19
N MET A 156 -10.87 4.38 12.05
CA MET A 156 -12.02 5.16 11.61
C MET A 156 -12.19 4.97 10.11
N ILE A 157 -13.36 4.48 9.70
CA ILE A 157 -13.73 4.29 8.29
C ILE A 157 -14.91 5.19 8.01
N GLY A 158 -14.71 6.20 7.17
CA GLY A 158 -15.75 7.07 6.66
C GLY A 158 -16.22 6.60 5.29
N TYR A 159 -17.54 6.47 5.11
CA TYR A 159 -18.12 6.03 3.85
C TYR A 159 -19.43 6.76 3.55
N THR A 160 -19.78 6.85 2.27
CA THR A 160 -21.07 7.36 1.82
C THR A 160 -21.94 6.23 1.31
N THR A 161 -23.26 6.33 1.51
CA THR A 161 -24.24 5.45 0.86
C THR A 161 -24.71 6.06 -0.45
N THR A 162 -24.86 5.24 -1.48
CA THR A 162 -25.35 5.62 -2.82
C THR A 162 -26.52 4.74 -3.24
N GLU A 163 -27.18 5.05 -4.35
CA GLU A 163 -28.26 4.23 -4.92
C GLU A 163 -27.72 2.97 -5.62
N ASP A 164 -26.64 3.12 -6.39
CA ASP A 164 -25.93 2.03 -7.06
C ASP A 164 -24.41 2.29 -7.18
N THR A 165 -23.66 1.25 -7.55
CA THR A 165 -22.22 1.31 -7.86
C THR A 165 -21.89 0.64 -9.20
N ASP A 166 -22.87 0.52 -10.10
CA ASP A 166 -22.84 -0.39 -11.25
C ASP A 166 -21.74 -0.04 -12.27
N ASN A 167 -21.39 1.24 -12.38
CA ASN A 167 -20.35 1.74 -13.29
C ASN A 167 -19.02 2.04 -12.58
N MET A 168 -18.80 1.46 -11.40
CA MET A 168 -17.61 1.71 -10.60
C MET A 168 -16.78 0.44 -10.43
N ALA A 169 -15.53 0.50 -10.87
CA ALA A 169 -14.55 -0.54 -10.58
C ALA A 169 -14.23 -0.60 -9.07
N ARG A 170 -13.78 -1.76 -8.59
CA ARG A 170 -13.41 -1.99 -7.20
C ARG A 170 -11.94 -1.68 -6.97
N PHE A 171 -11.64 -1.06 -5.84
CA PHE A 171 -10.27 -0.75 -5.46
C PHE A 171 -9.51 -2.04 -5.11
N HIS A 172 -8.30 -2.15 -5.63
CA HIS A 172 -7.41 -3.26 -5.37
C HIS A 172 -6.05 -2.77 -4.92
N ALA A 173 -5.42 -3.57 -4.05
CA ALA A 173 -4.01 -3.42 -3.75
C ALA A 173 -3.39 -4.76 -3.34
N ILE A 174 -2.26 -5.10 -3.96
CA ILE A 174 -1.53 -6.32 -3.64
C ILE A 174 -0.10 -6.00 -3.31
N TRP A 175 0.44 -6.78 -2.38
CA TRP A 175 1.84 -6.72 -2.01
C TRP A 175 2.61 -7.88 -2.62
N ARG A 176 3.83 -7.61 -3.06
CA ARG A 176 4.77 -8.61 -3.56
C ARG A 176 6.17 -8.32 -3.07
N ARG A 177 7.00 -9.35 -2.99
CA ARG A 177 8.44 -9.23 -2.71
C ARG A 177 9.24 -10.32 -3.41
N GLU A 178 10.45 -9.94 -3.82
CA GLU A 178 11.53 -10.84 -4.17
C GLU A 178 12.74 -10.45 -3.33
N LYS A 179 13.03 -11.24 -2.28
CA LYS A 179 14.17 -11.00 -1.38
C LYS A 179 15.50 -10.95 -2.13
N TYR A 180 15.59 -11.74 -3.20
CA TYR A 180 16.62 -11.68 -4.21
C TYR A 180 15.92 -11.64 -5.56
N THR A 181 16.07 -10.54 -6.29
CA THR A 181 15.63 -10.45 -7.68
C THR A 181 16.31 -11.53 -8.52
N LYS A 182 15.65 -11.94 -9.60
CA LYS A 182 16.19 -12.95 -10.52
C LYS A 182 17.04 -12.28 -11.59
N LEU A 183 18.27 -12.76 -11.76
CA LEU A 183 19.16 -12.24 -12.81
C LEU A 183 18.59 -12.50 -14.21
N GLY A 184 18.61 -11.48 -15.06
CA GLY A 184 18.09 -11.55 -16.43
C GLY A 184 16.56 -11.53 -16.55
N GLU A 185 15.83 -11.35 -15.45
CA GLU A 185 14.38 -11.19 -15.44
C GLU A 185 13.97 -9.94 -14.65
N PRO A 186 13.03 -9.11 -15.13
CA PRO A 186 12.56 -7.95 -14.38
C PRO A 186 11.73 -8.37 -13.16
N TYR A 187 11.75 -7.53 -12.12
CA TYR A 187 10.86 -7.69 -10.97
C TYR A 187 9.43 -7.37 -11.38
N THR A 188 8.53 -8.34 -11.22
CA THR A 188 7.09 -8.14 -11.48
C THR A 188 6.44 -7.46 -10.28
N ILE A 189 5.76 -6.34 -10.50
CA ILE A 189 4.96 -5.63 -9.49
C ILE A 189 3.51 -6.13 -9.51
N LEU A 190 2.91 -6.24 -10.70
CA LEU A 190 1.51 -6.64 -10.88
C LEU A 190 1.34 -7.39 -12.20
N ILE A 191 0.55 -8.45 -12.16
CA ILE A 191 -0.14 -9.00 -13.34
C ILE A 191 -1.61 -9.03 -12.99
N ALA A 192 -2.44 -8.24 -13.68
CA ALA A 192 -3.89 -8.21 -13.49
C ALA A 192 -4.58 -8.64 -14.78
N ARG A 193 -5.72 -9.34 -14.64
CA ARG A 193 -6.57 -9.75 -15.77
C ARG A 193 -8.00 -9.30 -15.50
N GLY A 194 -8.65 -8.82 -16.55
CA GLY A 194 -9.95 -8.17 -16.48
C GLY A 194 -9.88 -6.76 -17.05
N ARG A 195 -10.86 -5.95 -16.68
CA ARG A 195 -10.99 -4.57 -17.16
C ARG A 195 -10.81 -3.59 -16.02
N GLY A 196 -9.92 -2.61 -16.18
CA GLY A 196 -9.59 -1.70 -15.10
C GLY A 196 -8.63 -0.59 -15.50
N HIS A 197 -7.99 0.00 -14.50
CA HIS A 197 -6.91 0.95 -14.68
C HIS A 197 -5.97 0.98 -13.48
N TYR A 198 -4.67 1.05 -13.77
CA TYR A 198 -3.60 1.17 -12.79
C TYR A 198 -3.49 2.60 -12.27
N VAL A 199 -3.29 2.75 -10.95
CA VAL A 199 -3.23 4.07 -10.29
C VAL A 199 -1.97 4.30 -9.47
N GLY A 200 -1.02 3.35 -9.44
CA GLY A 200 0.30 3.60 -8.89
C GLY A 200 0.95 2.44 -8.19
N THR A 201 2.15 2.70 -7.69
CA THR A 201 2.89 1.77 -6.84
C THR A 201 3.65 2.51 -5.77
N LEU A 202 3.86 1.80 -4.67
CA LEU A 202 4.97 2.04 -3.78
C LEU A 202 6.02 0.95 -4.03
N LEU A 203 7.30 1.32 -4.03
CA LEU A 203 8.41 0.39 -4.22
C LEU A 203 9.49 0.63 -3.16
N ALA A 204 9.83 -0.43 -2.43
CA ALA A 204 10.96 -0.50 -1.52
C ALA A 204 12.04 -1.40 -2.10
N MET A 205 13.27 -0.91 -2.11
CA MET A 205 14.42 -1.53 -2.78
C MET A 205 15.61 -1.49 -1.83
N GLU A 206 16.32 -2.60 -1.71
CA GLU A 206 17.59 -2.69 -1.00
C GLU A 206 18.62 -3.40 -1.89
N GLY A 207 19.68 -2.69 -2.27
CA GLY A 207 20.74 -3.25 -3.12
C GLY A 207 21.63 -4.24 -2.35
N HIS A 208 21.88 -5.42 -2.93
CA HIS A 208 22.81 -6.40 -2.35
C HIS A 208 24.26 -6.22 -2.81
N GLU A 209 24.48 -5.55 -3.94
CA GLU A 209 25.81 -5.41 -4.56
C GLU A 209 26.42 -4.01 -4.36
N LYS A 210 27.07 -3.84 -3.21
CA LYS A 210 27.57 -2.55 -2.69
C LYS A 210 28.70 -1.86 -3.50
N HIS A 211 29.32 -2.56 -4.46
CA HIS A 211 30.61 -2.12 -5.03
C HIS A 211 30.75 -2.17 -6.56
N LYS A 212 29.71 -2.58 -7.32
CA LYS A 212 29.89 -2.85 -8.76
C LYS A 212 29.48 -1.71 -9.70
N VAL A 213 28.41 -0.98 -9.41
CA VAL A 213 27.79 -0.05 -10.38
C VAL A 213 27.39 1.25 -9.69
N PHE A 214 27.79 2.41 -10.25
CA PHE A 214 27.42 3.77 -9.82
C PHE A 214 27.41 4.01 -8.28
N GLY A 215 28.45 3.54 -7.58
CA GLY A 215 28.55 3.73 -6.12
C GLY A 215 27.59 2.87 -5.30
N GLY A 216 27.09 1.75 -5.85
CA GLY A 216 26.20 0.80 -5.20
C GLY A 216 24.71 1.02 -5.47
N LEU A 217 24.35 2.00 -6.31
CA LEU A 217 22.98 2.33 -6.69
C LEU A 217 22.56 1.82 -8.08
N GLY A 218 23.36 0.95 -8.71
CA GLY A 218 23.07 0.45 -10.06
C GLY A 218 21.72 -0.26 -10.24
N PHE A 219 21.12 -0.76 -9.16
CA PHE A 219 19.76 -1.32 -9.21
C PHE A 219 18.70 -0.28 -9.62
N LEU A 220 19.02 1.02 -9.52
CA LEU A 220 18.14 2.12 -9.95
C LEU A 220 18.18 2.42 -11.45
N GLU A 221 19.09 1.82 -12.23
CA GLU A 221 19.08 1.99 -13.70
C GLU A 221 17.87 1.34 -14.37
N GLY A 222 17.16 0.49 -13.65
CA GLY A 222 16.07 -0.29 -14.21
C GLY A 222 14.90 0.57 -14.68
N ASN A 223 14.51 0.36 -15.94
CA ASN A 223 13.30 0.96 -16.50
C ASN A 223 12.05 0.30 -15.92
N MET A 224 11.04 1.12 -15.62
CA MET A 224 9.68 0.66 -15.40
C MET A 224 9.03 0.39 -16.75
N GLU A 225 8.31 -0.72 -16.87
CA GLU A 225 7.48 -1.05 -18.02
C GLU A 225 6.05 -1.37 -17.55
N ILE A 226 5.09 -0.68 -18.15
CA ILE A 226 3.66 -0.93 -17.94
C ILE A 226 3.07 -1.31 -19.28
N ILE A 227 2.73 -2.59 -19.40
CA ILE A 227 2.18 -3.19 -20.60
C ILE A 227 0.67 -3.37 -20.38
N SER A 228 -0.13 -2.74 -21.22
CA SER A 228 -1.59 -2.83 -21.20
C SER A 228 -2.06 -3.50 -22.49
N ASP A 229 -2.81 -4.60 -22.35
CA ASP A 229 -3.38 -5.37 -23.45
C ASP A 229 -2.37 -5.79 -24.54
N GLY A 230 -1.11 -6.02 -24.13
CA GLY A 230 0.00 -6.43 -25.01
C GLY A 230 0.81 -5.28 -25.60
N GLU A 231 0.46 -4.03 -25.30
CA GLU A 231 1.18 -2.84 -25.78
C GLU A 231 1.91 -2.14 -24.62
N LEU A 232 3.12 -1.65 -24.87
CA LEU A 232 3.85 -0.84 -23.89
C LEU A 232 3.15 0.53 -23.77
N ALA A 233 2.32 0.67 -22.73
CA ALA A 233 1.53 1.86 -22.47
C ALA A 233 2.33 2.95 -21.74
N TYR A 234 3.30 2.55 -20.92
CA TYR A 234 4.21 3.47 -20.24
C TYR A 234 5.58 2.84 -20.03
N GLY A 235 6.63 3.64 -20.23
CA GLY A 235 8.03 3.26 -19.97
C GLY A 235 8.78 4.41 -19.30
N SER A 236 9.75 4.10 -18.43
CA SER A 236 10.73 5.08 -17.92
C SER A 236 12.12 4.85 -18.49
N THR A 237 13.04 5.78 -18.20
CA THR A 237 14.47 5.74 -18.57
C THR A 237 15.40 5.38 -17.40
N GLY A 238 14.80 5.09 -16.26
CA GLY A 238 15.45 4.71 -15.01
C GLY A 238 14.41 4.58 -13.90
N THR A 239 14.82 4.06 -12.74
CA THR A 239 13.93 3.88 -11.60
C THR A 239 13.57 5.22 -10.97
N GLU A 240 14.54 6.10 -10.73
CA GLU A 240 14.27 7.43 -10.18
C GLU A 240 13.46 8.31 -11.15
N ASP A 241 13.70 8.13 -12.45
CA ASP A 241 12.98 8.83 -13.51
C ASP A 241 11.50 8.45 -13.51
N TYR A 242 11.19 7.15 -13.30
CA TYR A 242 9.82 6.71 -13.08
C TYR A 242 9.18 7.41 -11.89
N PHE A 243 9.92 7.64 -10.80
CA PHE A 243 9.43 8.37 -9.62
C PHE A 243 9.48 9.90 -9.77
N LEU A 244 9.61 10.41 -11.00
CA LEU A 244 9.65 11.83 -11.37
C LEU A 244 10.78 12.60 -10.68
N SER A 245 11.86 11.89 -10.38
CA SER A 245 13.12 12.49 -9.94
C SER A 245 14.14 12.43 -11.07
N GLY A 246 15.42 12.50 -10.73
CA GLY A 246 16.51 12.31 -11.65
C GLY A 246 17.83 12.19 -10.89
N TRP A 247 18.84 11.62 -11.54
CA TRP A 247 20.20 11.51 -11.01
C TRP A 247 20.23 10.83 -9.64
N TYR A 248 19.67 9.63 -9.55
CA TYR A 248 19.58 8.84 -8.31
C TYR A 248 19.06 9.63 -7.11
N PHE A 249 18.01 10.43 -7.35
CA PHE A 249 17.41 11.31 -6.36
C PHE A 249 18.43 12.24 -5.67
N ILE A 250 19.29 12.94 -6.43
CA ILE A 250 20.45 13.68 -5.89
C ILE A 250 20.13 14.67 -4.76
N LYS A 251 18.89 15.19 -4.70
CA LYS A 251 18.43 16.11 -3.66
C LYS A 251 17.84 15.45 -2.41
N GLY A 252 17.83 14.12 -2.34
CA GLY A 252 17.37 13.38 -1.17
C GLY A 252 15.84 13.25 -1.11
N THR A 253 15.34 13.01 0.09
CA THR A 253 13.93 12.70 0.33
C THR A 253 13.03 13.91 0.10
N PHE A 254 11.82 13.64 -0.39
CA PHE A 254 10.79 14.65 -0.60
C PHE A 254 9.40 14.00 -0.70
N ASN A 255 8.36 14.80 -0.43
CA ASN A 255 6.97 14.39 -0.50
C ASN A 255 6.20 15.33 -1.43
N ALA A 256 5.43 14.78 -2.37
CA ALA A 256 4.52 15.53 -3.23
C ALA A 256 3.17 14.79 -3.34
N PRO A 257 2.10 15.45 -3.82
CA PRO A 257 0.77 14.84 -3.87
C PRO A 257 0.71 13.48 -4.58
N PHE A 258 1.54 13.26 -5.61
CA PHE A 258 1.47 12.09 -6.48
C PHE A 258 2.77 11.30 -6.60
N HIS A 259 3.88 11.76 -6.03
CA HIS A 259 5.15 11.04 -6.07
C HIS A 259 6.06 11.51 -4.94
N GLY A 260 7.05 10.70 -4.59
CA GLY A 260 8.02 11.10 -3.58
C GLY A 260 9.06 10.02 -3.31
N LEU A 261 10.08 10.44 -2.57
CA LEU A 261 11.15 9.59 -2.06
C LEU A 261 11.11 9.64 -0.54
N LEU A 262 10.73 8.53 0.07
CA LEU A 262 10.54 8.38 1.50
C LEU A 262 11.85 8.05 2.23
N ILE A 263 12.68 7.22 1.61
CA ILE A 263 14.00 6.85 2.16
C ILE A 263 15.03 6.94 1.06
N LYS A 264 16.16 7.58 1.40
CA LYS A 264 17.42 7.48 0.68
C LYS A 264 18.54 7.17 1.68
N ASP A 265 18.80 5.89 1.89
CA ASP A 265 19.91 5.41 2.69
C ASP A 265 21.01 4.93 1.75
N SER A 266 21.93 5.83 1.41
CA SER A 266 23.05 5.52 0.51
C SER A 266 24.09 4.59 1.16
N GLU A 267 24.11 4.47 2.48
CA GLU A 267 25.08 3.60 3.17
C GLU A 267 24.64 2.13 3.12
N ASN A 268 23.34 1.90 3.25
CA ASN A 268 22.73 0.56 3.21
C ASN A 268 22.02 0.27 1.88
N PHE A 269 22.13 1.17 0.91
CA PHE A 269 21.54 1.06 -0.43
C PHE A 269 20.03 0.84 -0.42
N LYS A 270 19.33 1.53 0.49
CA LYS A 270 17.89 1.38 0.65
C LYS A 270 17.16 2.59 0.13
N ILE A 271 16.17 2.33 -0.71
CA ILE A 271 15.36 3.33 -1.40
C ILE A 271 13.89 2.95 -1.21
N VAL A 272 13.08 3.91 -0.77
CA VAL A 272 11.62 3.73 -0.75
C VAL A 272 11.00 4.92 -1.48
N ALA A 273 10.29 4.65 -2.55
CA ALA A 273 9.65 5.67 -3.39
C ALA A 273 8.21 5.28 -3.72
N TYR A 274 7.40 6.29 -4.02
CA TYR A 274 6.02 6.08 -4.46
C TYR A 274 5.70 6.96 -5.67
N ARG A 275 4.80 6.47 -6.52
CA ARG A 275 4.15 7.25 -7.58
C ARG A 275 2.72 6.79 -7.75
N PHE A 276 1.82 7.77 -7.86
CA PHE A 276 0.41 7.59 -8.11
C PHE A 276 0.02 8.19 -9.45
N HIS A 277 -0.44 7.33 -10.36
CA HIS A 277 -1.03 7.67 -11.65
C HIS A 277 -2.47 8.14 -11.49
N ILE A 278 -2.70 9.14 -10.61
CA ILE A 278 -4.02 9.76 -10.42
C ILE A 278 -4.33 10.77 -11.54
N PRO A 279 -3.38 11.64 -11.95
CA PRO A 279 -3.60 12.51 -13.11
C PRO A 279 -3.59 11.76 -14.45
N ASP A 280 -2.96 10.59 -14.49
CA ASP A 280 -2.60 9.82 -15.69
C ASP A 280 -2.81 8.30 -15.50
N PRO A 281 -4.01 7.83 -15.08
CA PRO A 281 -4.26 6.40 -14.87
C PRO A 281 -4.09 5.61 -16.16
N ILE A 282 -3.57 4.38 -16.06
CA ILE A 282 -3.27 3.54 -17.23
C ILE A 282 -4.36 2.47 -17.37
N PRO A 283 -5.29 2.60 -18.34
CA PRO A 283 -6.39 1.65 -18.51
C PRO A 283 -5.95 0.35 -19.16
N PHE A 284 -6.71 -0.71 -18.93
CA PHE A 284 -6.58 -2.02 -19.57
C PHE A 284 -7.96 -2.68 -19.70
N GLU A 285 -8.17 -3.46 -20.76
CA GLU A 285 -9.44 -4.15 -21.05
C GLU A 285 -9.37 -5.67 -20.81
N LYS A 286 -8.17 -6.26 -20.88
CA LYS A 286 -7.95 -7.70 -20.73
C LYS A 286 -6.82 -8.02 -19.76
N GLU A 287 -5.67 -7.37 -19.90
CA GLU A 287 -4.49 -7.69 -19.11
C GLU A 287 -3.60 -6.46 -18.87
N LEU A 288 -3.04 -6.38 -17.68
CA LEU A 288 -2.05 -5.39 -17.29
C LEU A 288 -0.84 -6.10 -16.69
N ILE A 289 0.35 -5.78 -17.17
CA ILE A 289 1.62 -6.23 -16.61
C ILE A 289 2.43 -4.99 -16.21
N VAL A 290 2.78 -4.90 -14.93
CA VAL A 290 3.66 -3.86 -14.38
C VAL A 290 4.92 -4.54 -13.88
N ARG A 291 6.07 -4.11 -14.38
CA ARG A 291 7.37 -4.66 -14.01
C ARG A 291 8.45 -3.60 -14.06
N ILE A 292 9.51 -3.81 -13.30
CA ILE A 292 10.65 -2.90 -13.25
C ILE A 292 11.95 -3.71 -13.29
N HIS A 293 12.89 -3.21 -14.08
CA HIS A 293 14.22 -3.80 -14.17
C HIS A 293 15.07 -3.50 -12.92
N HIS A 294 16.16 -4.24 -12.70
CA HIS A 294 17.10 -4.01 -11.60
C HIS A 294 18.53 -3.96 -12.14
N GLY A 295 18.89 -2.81 -12.71
CA GLY A 295 20.04 -2.64 -13.61
C GLY A 295 19.58 -2.41 -15.05
N GLU A 296 20.53 -2.17 -15.96
CA GLU A 296 20.22 -1.98 -17.39
C GLU A 296 19.71 -3.28 -18.05
N TRP A 297 20.12 -4.43 -17.50
CA TRP A 297 19.96 -5.77 -18.07
C TRP A 297 19.48 -6.80 -17.02
N ASP A 298 18.87 -6.34 -15.91
CA ASP A 298 18.51 -7.18 -14.76
C ASP A 298 19.71 -7.91 -14.13
N GLU A 299 20.85 -7.23 -14.08
CA GLU A 299 22.13 -7.78 -13.64
C GLU A 299 22.49 -7.45 -12.19
N VAL A 300 21.72 -6.57 -11.51
CA VAL A 300 22.03 -6.08 -10.16
C VAL A 300 21.08 -6.68 -9.13
N LEU A 301 21.58 -7.64 -8.35
CA LEU A 301 20.79 -8.28 -7.29
C LEU A 301 20.32 -7.27 -6.23
N ALA A 302 19.02 -7.31 -5.94
CA ALA A 302 18.38 -6.49 -4.91
C ALA A 302 17.25 -7.24 -4.18
N ASP A 303 16.81 -6.71 -3.04
CA ASP A 303 15.55 -7.08 -2.37
C ASP A 303 14.50 -6.04 -2.75
N TYR A 304 13.52 -6.44 -3.56
CA TYR A 304 12.44 -5.57 -4.02
C TYR A 304 11.14 -6.00 -3.36
N SER A 305 10.40 -5.05 -2.79
CA SER A 305 9.01 -5.24 -2.38
C SER A 305 8.14 -4.08 -2.81
N SER A 306 6.91 -4.35 -3.22
CA SER A 306 6.03 -3.36 -3.82
C SER A 306 4.59 -3.52 -3.36
N VAL A 307 3.85 -2.41 -3.40
CA VAL A 307 2.39 -2.42 -3.38
C VAL A 307 1.90 -1.81 -4.68
N ALA A 308 1.16 -2.58 -5.47
CA ALA A 308 0.44 -2.08 -6.63
C ALA A 308 -0.94 -1.58 -6.19
N TYR A 309 -1.42 -0.46 -6.75
CA TYR A 309 -2.75 0.09 -6.52
C TYR A 309 -3.48 0.25 -7.86
N TRP A 310 -4.70 -0.26 -7.98
CA TRP A 310 -5.49 -0.15 -9.20
C TRP A 310 -6.99 -0.29 -8.93
N TYR A 311 -7.79 -0.06 -9.96
CA TYR A 311 -9.22 -0.38 -9.96
C TYR A 311 -9.52 -1.36 -11.06
N GLN A 312 -10.37 -2.35 -10.81
CA GLN A 312 -10.87 -3.24 -11.86
C GLN A 312 -12.28 -3.73 -11.57
N LEU A 313 -12.93 -4.23 -12.63
CA LEU A 313 -14.15 -5.01 -12.53
C LEU A 313 -13.80 -6.44 -12.12
N GLU A 314 -14.78 -7.06 -11.48
CA GLU A 314 -14.70 -8.44 -11.02
C GLU A 314 -15.23 -9.42 -12.08
N PRO A 315 -14.80 -10.69 -12.07
CA PRO A 315 -13.84 -11.29 -11.14
C PRO A 315 -12.38 -10.93 -11.46
N HIS A 316 -11.57 -10.80 -10.42
CA HIS A 316 -10.12 -10.70 -10.51
C HIS A 316 -9.43 -12.07 -10.57
N TYR A 317 -8.21 -12.08 -11.11
CA TYR A 317 -7.33 -13.24 -11.04
C TYR A 317 -6.84 -13.45 -9.60
N GLU A 318 -6.88 -14.68 -9.08
CA GLU A 318 -6.44 -14.95 -7.71
C GLU A 318 -4.93 -14.67 -7.54
N PHE A 319 -4.60 -13.77 -6.62
CA PHE A 319 -3.21 -13.37 -6.35
C PHE A 319 -2.58 -14.26 -5.28
N VAL A 320 -1.24 -14.33 -5.28
CA VAL A 320 -0.51 -15.06 -4.24
C VAL A 320 -0.79 -14.40 -2.88
N ARG A 321 -1.29 -15.19 -1.93
CA ARG A 321 -1.60 -14.75 -0.56
C ARG A 321 -0.32 -14.34 0.16
N VAL A 322 -0.41 -13.33 1.02
CA VAL A 322 0.70 -12.93 1.89
C VAL A 322 0.92 -13.99 2.97
N ASP A 323 2.13 -14.54 3.04
CA ASP A 323 2.54 -15.55 4.02
C ASP A 323 3.79 -15.13 4.82
N LEU A 324 4.06 -15.84 5.92
CA LEU A 324 5.20 -15.55 6.80
C LEU A 324 6.57 -15.74 6.14
N GLN A 325 6.69 -16.55 5.10
CA GLN A 325 7.98 -16.81 4.45
C GLN A 325 8.42 -15.63 3.60
N ASN A 326 7.46 -14.89 3.06
CA ASN A 326 7.70 -13.73 2.21
C ASN A 326 7.87 -12.43 2.99
N LEU A 327 7.30 -12.30 4.21
CA LEU A 327 7.29 -11.07 5.02
C LEU A 327 8.65 -10.50 5.47
#